data_AF-D8JVR8-F1
#
_entry.id   AF-D8JVR8-F1
#
_cell.length_a   1.000
_cell.length_b   1.000
_cell.length_c   1.000
_cell.angle_alpha   90.00
_cell.angle_beta   90.00
_cell.angle_gamma   90.00
#
_symmetry.space_group_name_H-M   'P 1'
#
loop_
_entity.id
_entity.type
_entity.pdbx_description
1 polymer ?
#
loop_
_entity_poly.entity_id
_entity_poly.type
_entity_poly.pdbx_seq_one_letter_code
_entity_poly.pdbx_strand_id
1 'polypeptide(L)'
;MSEADILSVRNDLTGLVISVVSVSFGMISAYIAGLWLFLREAPLSLRLLAFALLSCGLAFMGAVTAGLNGLLIGTDHAWAKLTARATDIDNFGDVRPPWLYGFSLYEASAGLGALAFGAIYIALAYLTFVYKWPGTTAGPVRVTN
;
A
#
# COMPACT_ATOMS: atom_id res chain seq x y z
N MET A 1 13.33 -6.04 28.47
CA MET A 1 13.67 -5.79 27.06
C MET A 1 14.75 -4.72 27.06
N SER A 2 15.87 -5.00 26.43
CA SER A 2 16.98 -4.06 26.30
C SER A 2 16.72 -3.06 25.17
N GLU A 3 17.48 -1.98 25.15
CA GLU A 3 17.49 -1.02 24.04
C GLU A 3 17.78 -1.69 22.69
N ALA A 4 18.75 -2.61 22.67
CA ALA A 4 19.13 -3.36 21.48
C ALA A 4 17.98 -4.22 20.94
N ASP A 5 17.19 -4.85 21.81
CA ASP A 5 16.02 -5.64 21.42
C ASP A 5 14.98 -4.75 20.71
N ILE A 6 14.75 -3.53 21.21
CA ILE A 6 13.75 -2.61 20.64
C ILE A 6 14.19 -2.11 19.27
N LEU A 7 15.47 -1.76 19.14
CA LEU A 7 16.04 -1.32 17.86
C LEU A 7 16.04 -2.45 16.82
N SER A 8 16.33 -3.69 17.24
CA SER A 8 16.23 -4.88 16.36
C SER A 8 14.80 -5.08 15.85
N VAL A 9 13.80 -5.06 16.75
CA VAL A 9 12.39 -5.20 16.35
C VAL A 9 11.98 -4.08 15.40
N ARG A 10 12.42 -2.83 15.62
CA ARG A 10 12.13 -1.72 14.72
C ARG A 10 12.77 -1.86 13.34
N ASN A 11 13.98 -2.39 13.28
CA ASN A 11 14.63 -2.70 12.01
C ASN A 11 13.84 -3.76 11.22
N ASP A 12 13.42 -4.83 11.90
CA ASP A 12 12.61 -5.90 11.29
C ASP A 12 11.24 -5.37 10.81
N LEU A 13 10.58 -4.53 11.62
CA LEU A 13 9.32 -3.88 11.24
C LEU A 13 9.50 -2.96 10.02
N THR A 14 10.63 -2.25 9.92
CA THR A 14 10.94 -1.42 8.75
C THR A 14 11.10 -2.27 7.49
N GLY A 15 11.79 -3.41 7.60
CA GLY A 15 11.89 -4.39 6.52
C GLY A 15 10.52 -4.90 6.06
N LEU A 16 9.63 -5.20 7.00
CA LEU A 16 8.25 -5.61 6.71
C LEU A 16 7.45 -4.52 6.00
N VAL A 17 7.57 -3.25 6.43
CA VAL A 17 6.91 -2.13 5.76
C VAL A 17 7.38 -2.01 4.30
N ILE A 18 8.69 -2.10 4.04
CA ILE A 18 9.24 -2.06 2.68
C ILE A 18 8.71 -3.23 1.84
N SER A 19 8.64 -4.43 2.44
CA SER A 19 8.09 -5.62 1.78
C SER A 19 6.63 -5.42 1.37
N VAL A 20 5.77 -4.93 2.28
CA VAL A 20 4.36 -4.67 2.00
C VAL A 20 4.19 -3.66 0.86
N VAL A 21 4.98 -2.58 0.87
CA VAL A 21 4.96 -1.57 -0.20
C VAL A 21 5.38 -2.20 -1.53
N SER A 22 6.47 -2.96 -1.56
CA SER A 22 6.97 -3.62 -2.76
C SER A 22 5.95 -4.60 -3.37
N VAL A 23 5.35 -5.45 -2.53
CA VAL A 23 4.33 -6.40 -2.99
C VAL A 23 3.08 -5.68 -3.50
N SER A 24 2.67 -4.59 -2.85
CA SER A 24 1.54 -3.76 -3.30
C SER A 24 1.78 -3.18 -4.69
N PHE A 25 2.97 -2.63 -4.94
CA PHE A 25 3.36 -2.17 -6.28
C PHE A 25 3.41 -3.30 -7.30
N GLY A 26 3.87 -4.49 -6.89
CA GLY A 26 3.86 -5.69 -7.73
C GLY A 26 2.44 -6.10 -8.15
N MET A 27 1.50 -6.13 -7.19
CA MET A 27 0.09 -6.43 -7.47
C MET A 27 -0.55 -5.41 -8.40
N ILE A 28 -0.34 -4.11 -8.14
CA ILE A 28 -0.84 -3.03 -8.99
C ILE A 28 -0.27 -3.14 -10.42
N SER A 29 1.04 -3.38 -10.55
CA SER A 29 1.70 -3.51 -11.86
C SER A 29 1.19 -4.72 -12.65
N ALA A 30 1.07 -5.87 -11.98
CA ALA A 30 0.51 -7.08 -12.57
C ALA A 30 -0.94 -6.87 -13.00
N TYR A 31 -1.73 -6.15 -12.21
CA TYR A 31 -3.11 -5.81 -12.56
C TYR A 31 -3.19 -4.89 -13.79
N ILE A 32 -2.36 -3.84 -13.86
CA ILE A 32 -2.29 -2.96 -15.02
C ILE A 32 -1.93 -3.75 -16.29
N ALA A 33 -0.93 -4.64 -16.20
CA ALA A 33 -0.53 -5.49 -17.32
C ALA A 33 -1.66 -6.46 -17.73
N GLY A 34 -2.31 -7.12 -16.78
CA GLY A 34 -3.46 -7.99 -17.03
C GLY A 34 -4.65 -7.23 -17.62
N LEU A 35 -4.80 -5.95 -17.25
CA LEU A 35 -5.84 -5.09 -17.77
C LEU A 35 -5.61 -4.75 -19.24
N TRP A 36 -4.36 -4.43 -19.59
CA TRP A 36 -3.95 -4.15 -20.95
C TRP A 36 -4.00 -5.37 -21.88
N LEU A 37 -3.65 -6.56 -21.37
CA LEU A 37 -3.58 -7.80 -22.16
C LEU A 37 -4.93 -8.50 -22.34
N PHE A 38 -5.71 -8.65 -21.26
CA PHE A 38 -6.89 -9.53 -21.27
C PHE A 38 -8.17 -8.81 -20.83
N LEU A 39 -8.13 -8.04 -19.73
CA LEU A 39 -9.38 -7.51 -19.16
C LEU A 39 -10.03 -6.44 -20.05
N ARG A 40 -9.27 -5.78 -20.92
CA ARG A 40 -9.80 -4.81 -21.89
C ARG A 40 -10.87 -5.40 -22.84
N GLU A 41 -10.80 -6.69 -23.12
CA GLU A 41 -11.74 -7.40 -24.03
C GLU A 41 -12.65 -8.39 -23.25
N ALA A 42 -12.40 -8.58 -21.96
CA ALA A 42 -13.12 -9.53 -21.13
C ALA A 42 -14.56 -9.06 -20.77
N PRO A 43 -15.49 -10.02 -20.55
CA PRO A 43 -16.85 -9.71 -20.09
C PRO A 43 -16.83 -9.08 -18.69
N LEU A 44 -17.88 -8.32 -18.37
CA LEU A 44 -17.99 -7.55 -17.13
C LEU A 44 -17.79 -8.40 -15.87
N SER A 45 -18.26 -9.65 -15.87
CA SER A 45 -18.10 -10.60 -14.76
C SER A 45 -16.62 -10.87 -14.44
N LEU A 46 -15.77 -11.06 -15.46
CA LEU A 46 -14.34 -11.31 -15.26
C LEU A 46 -13.64 -10.05 -14.73
N ARG A 47 -14.06 -8.86 -15.19
CA ARG A 47 -13.55 -7.58 -14.70
C ARG A 47 -13.88 -7.35 -13.23
N LEU A 48 -15.13 -7.62 -12.84
CA LEU A 48 -15.57 -7.55 -11.45
C LEU A 48 -14.79 -8.51 -10.56
N LEU A 49 -14.62 -9.76 -11.00
CA LEU A 49 -13.85 -10.75 -10.24
C LEU A 49 -12.39 -10.31 -10.06
N ALA A 50 -11.73 -9.88 -11.15
CA ALA A 50 -10.34 -9.43 -11.09
C ALA A 50 -10.19 -8.20 -10.20
N PHE A 51 -11.09 -7.23 -10.30
CA PHE A 51 -11.07 -6.04 -9.46
C PHE A 51 -11.39 -6.35 -7.98
N ALA A 52 -12.27 -7.32 -7.72
CA ALA A 52 -12.56 -7.79 -6.37
C ALA A 52 -11.34 -8.48 -5.75
N LEU A 53 -10.62 -9.31 -6.51
CA LEU A 53 -9.37 -9.93 -6.07
C LEU A 53 -8.29 -8.90 -5.77
N LEU A 54 -8.12 -7.89 -6.65
CA LEU A 54 -7.22 -6.76 -6.39
C LEU A 54 -7.60 -6.02 -5.11
N SER A 55 -8.89 -5.71 -4.95
CA SER A 55 -9.41 -4.99 -3.77
C SER A 55 -9.16 -5.77 -2.49
N CYS A 56 -9.38 -7.08 -2.51
CA CYS A 56 -9.10 -7.97 -1.38
C CYS A 56 -7.60 -8.01 -1.07
N GLY A 57 -6.74 -8.11 -2.09
CA GLY A 57 -5.28 -8.08 -1.92
C GLY A 57 -4.78 -6.76 -1.31
N LEU A 58 -5.27 -5.63 -1.81
CA LEU A 58 -4.93 -4.31 -1.26
C LEU A 58 -5.50 -4.10 0.16
N ALA A 59 -6.72 -4.56 0.42
CA ALA A 59 -7.31 -4.52 1.76
C ALA A 59 -6.52 -5.37 2.76
N PHE A 60 -6.08 -6.56 2.34
CA PHE A 60 -5.20 -7.41 3.14
C PHE A 60 -3.87 -6.71 3.46
N MET A 61 -3.23 -6.09 2.46
CA MET A 61 -2.00 -5.32 2.70
C MET A 61 -2.23 -4.14 3.64
N GLY A 62 -3.34 -3.42 3.50
CA GLY A 62 -3.74 -2.34 4.41
C GLY A 62 -3.93 -2.83 5.85
N ALA A 63 -4.56 -4.00 6.03
CA ALA A 63 -4.72 -4.62 7.35
C ALA A 63 -3.37 -5.03 7.96
N VAL A 64 -2.45 -5.58 7.16
CA VAL A 64 -1.08 -5.89 7.60
C VAL A 64 -0.36 -4.60 8.01
N THR A 65 -0.44 -3.52 7.22
CA THR A 65 0.15 -2.22 7.57
C THR A 65 -0.42 -1.66 8.87
N ALA A 66 -1.73 -1.77 9.11
CA ALA A 66 -2.35 -1.36 10.36
C ALA A 66 -1.85 -2.18 11.56
N GLY A 67 -1.68 -3.49 11.40
CA GLY A 67 -1.07 -4.35 12.41
C GLY A 67 0.38 -3.96 12.72
N LEU A 68 1.19 -3.69 11.69
CA LEU A 68 2.57 -3.21 11.84
C LEU A 68 2.63 -1.87 12.56
N ASN A 69 1.71 -0.93 12.28
CA ASN A 69 1.61 0.33 13.01
C ASN A 69 1.33 0.09 14.50
N GLY A 70 0.42 -0.83 14.84
CA GLY A 70 0.19 -1.21 16.24
C GLY A 70 1.45 -1.73 16.94
N LEU A 71 2.26 -2.53 16.25
CA LEU A 71 3.55 -2.99 16.76
C LEU A 71 4.55 -1.83 16.93
N LEU A 72 4.61 -0.89 15.98
CA LEU A 72 5.47 0.30 16.07
C LEU A 72 5.11 1.16 17.28
N ILE A 73 3.83 1.42 17.52
CA ILE A 73 3.35 2.14 18.71
C ILE A 73 3.71 1.36 19.99
N GLY A 74 3.57 0.03 19.98
CA GLY A 74 4.00 -0.83 21.07
C GLY A 74 5.49 -0.71 21.40
N THR A 75 6.36 -0.63 20.38
CA THR A 75 7.80 -0.42 20.60
C THR A 75 8.12 0.96 21.17
N ASP A 76 7.35 1.99 20.80
CA ASP A 76 7.53 3.34 21.33
C ASP A 76 7.13 3.41 22.82
N HIS A 77 6.02 2.76 23.19
CA HIS A 77 5.66 2.61 24.61
C HIS A 77 6.66 1.79 25.42
N ALA A 78 7.31 0.79 24.81
CA ALA A 78 8.38 0.04 25.45
C ALA A 78 9.64 0.90 25.63
N TRP A 79 9.99 1.72 24.63
CA TRP A 79 11.09 2.66 24.66
C TRP A 79 10.95 3.71 25.78
N ALA A 80 9.74 4.25 25.96
CA ALA A 80 9.43 5.22 27.00
C ALA A 80 9.67 4.69 28.43
N LYS A 81 9.66 3.36 28.63
CA LYS A 81 9.86 2.71 29.94
C LYS A 81 11.33 2.41 30.25
N LEU A 82 12.27 2.65 29.33
CA LEU A 82 13.70 2.45 29.59
C LEU A 82 14.24 3.54 30.53
N THR A 83 14.83 3.11 31.66
CA THR A 83 15.41 3.99 32.68
C THR A 83 16.75 4.61 32.29
N ALA A 84 17.48 3.99 31.36
CA ALA A 84 18.71 4.52 30.77
C ALA A 84 18.73 4.18 29.28
N ARG A 85 19.00 5.18 28.44
CA ARG A 85 19.13 5.05 26.99
C ARG A 85 20.59 5.35 26.64
N ALA A 86 21.25 4.44 25.94
CA ALA A 86 22.61 4.62 25.45
C ALA A 86 22.63 5.43 24.14
N THR A 87 21.53 5.44 23.38
CA THR A 87 21.35 6.27 22.18
C THR A 87 20.60 7.56 22.48
N ASP A 88 21.00 8.64 21.80
CA ASP A 88 20.38 9.97 21.90
C ASP A 88 19.10 10.07 21.03
N ILE A 89 18.35 8.96 20.92
CA ILE A 89 17.09 8.88 20.17
C ILE A 89 15.95 9.20 21.13
N ASP A 90 15.45 10.43 21.03
CA ASP A 90 14.38 10.92 21.89
C ASP A 90 13.05 10.20 21.65
N ASN A 91 12.67 10.03 20.38
CA ASN A 91 11.46 9.32 19.96
C ASN A 91 11.64 8.74 18.56
N PHE A 92 10.66 7.94 18.14
CA PHE A 92 10.68 7.32 16.84
C PHE A 92 9.63 7.84 15.86
N GLY A 93 9.67 9.14 15.58
CA GLY A 93 8.83 9.77 14.56
C GLY A 93 7.56 10.45 15.09
N ASP A 94 7.45 10.62 16.43
CA ASP A 94 6.45 11.49 17.08
C ASP A 94 6.90 12.96 17.13
N VAL A 95 7.89 13.33 16.31
CA VAL A 95 8.20 14.74 16.07
C VAL A 95 6.97 15.37 15.41
N ARG A 96 6.45 16.43 16.04
CA ARG A 96 5.29 17.21 15.59
C ARG A 96 5.71 18.61 15.21
N PRO A 97 6.21 18.82 13.98
CA PRO A 97 6.55 20.13 13.51
C PRO A 97 5.35 21.08 13.54
N PRO A 98 5.53 22.37 13.88
CA PRO A 98 4.43 23.35 13.94
C PRO A 98 3.66 23.48 12.61
N TRP A 99 4.33 23.24 11.48
CA TRP A 99 3.74 23.31 10.14
C TRP A 99 2.86 22.10 9.77
N LEU A 100 2.86 21.03 10.58
CA LEU A 100 2.00 19.86 10.41
C LEU A 100 0.68 19.95 11.19
N TYR A 101 0.34 21.12 11.76
CA TYR A 101 -0.96 21.38 12.42
C TYR A 101 -1.35 20.32 13.49
N GLY A 102 -0.36 19.75 14.18
CA GLY A 102 -0.57 18.75 15.23
C GLY A 102 -0.37 17.29 14.81
N PHE A 103 -0.18 17.00 13.51
CA PHE A 103 0.21 15.68 13.04
C PHE A 103 1.69 15.41 13.31
N SER A 104 2.00 14.16 13.69
CA SER A 104 3.37 13.67 13.67
C SER A 104 3.88 13.48 12.24
N LEU A 105 5.20 13.53 12.04
CA LEU A 105 5.81 13.19 10.75
C LEU A 105 5.42 11.79 10.27
N TYR A 106 5.27 10.84 11.21
CA TYR A 106 4.80 9.49 10.92
C TYR A 106 3.36 9.49 10.37
N GLU A 107 2.42 10.13 11.07
CA GLU A 107 1.01 10.19 10.65
C GLU A 107 0.85 10.92 9.32
N ALA A 108 1.57 12.03 9.12
CA ALA A 108 1.53 12.78 7.88
C ALA A 108 2.05 11.93 6.69
N SER A 109 3.13 11.18 6.90
CA SER A 109 3.70 10.29 5.88
C SER A 109 2.78 9.11 5.58
N ALA A 110 2.19 8.50 6.61
CA ALA A 110 1.21 7.44 6.46
C ALA A 110 -0.04 7.93 5.72
N GLY A 111 -0.52 9.14 6.05
CA GLY A 111 -1.64 9.79 5.36
C GLY A 111 -1.35 10.05 3.89
N LEU A 112 -0.15 10.56 3.56
CA LEU A 112 0.28 10.77 2.18
C LEU A 112 0.35 9.45 1.39
N GLY A 113 0.87 8.38 2.02
CA GLY A 113 0.86 7.04 1.44
C GLY A 113 -0.56 6.52 1.18
N ALA A 114 -1.46 6.65 2.15
CA ALA A 114 -2.85 6.25 2.02
C ALA A 114 -3.58 7.01 0.89
N LEU A 115 -3.33 8.33 0.78
CA LEU A 115 -3.86 9.15 -0.30
C LEU A 115 -3.34 8.70 -1.67
N ALA A 116 -2.04 8.40 -1.79
CA ALA A 116 -1.44 7.92 -3.03
C ALA A 116 -2.03 6.57 -3.48
N PHE A 117 -2.12 5.60 -2.57
CA PHE A 117 -2.74 4.30 -2.86
C PHE A 117 -4.24 4.42 -3.17
N GLY A 118 -4.95 5.31 -2.47
CA GLY A 118 -6.36 5.61 -2.76
C GLY A 118 -6.56 6.18 -4.15
N ALA A 119 -5.71 7.13 -4.56
CA ALA A 119 -5.75 7.69 -5.91
C ALA A 119 -5.49 6.64 -6.99
N ILE A 120 -4.51 5.74 -6.77
CA ILE A 120 -4.23 4.62 -7.68
C ILE A 120 -5.44 3.69 -7.77
N TYR A 121 -6.04 3.33 -6.63
CA TYR A 121 -7.21 2.45 -6.60
C TYR A 121 -8.38 3.02 -7.40
N ILE A 122 -8.68 4.32 -7.23
CA ILE A 122 -9.72 5.03 -7.98
C ILE A 122 -9.39 5.05 -9.48
N ALA A 123 -8.14 5.33 -9.84
CA ALA A 123 -7.70 5.32 -11.24
C ALA A 123 -7.87 3.93 -11.88
N LEU A 124 -7.52 2.86 -11.16
CA LEU A 124 -7.73 1.49 -11.65
C LEU A 124 -9.21 1.15 -11.78
N ALA A 125 -10.05 1.56 -10.84
CA ALA A 125 -11.50 1.37 -10.95
C ALA A 125 -12.05 2.03 -12.23
N TYR A 126 -11.63 3.27 -12.49
CA TYR A 126 -12.00 3.99 -13.71
C TYR A 126 -11.52 3.26 -14.97
N LEU A 127 -10.26 2.80 -15.00
CA LEU A 127 -9.69 2.08 -16.13
C LEU A 127 -10.33 0.71 -16.39
N THR A 128 -10.80 0.05 -15.33
CA THR A 128 -11.46 -1.27 -15.43
C THR A 128 -12.89 -1.17 -15.94
N PHE A 129 -13.68 -0.22 -15.43
CA PHE A 129 -15.12 -0.18 -15.66
C PHE A 129 -15.59 0.88 -16.65
N VAL A 130 -14.93 2.04 -16.70
CA VAL A 130 -15.43 3.21 -17.44
C VAL A 130 -14.63 3.47 -18.70
N TYR A 131 -13.31 3.32 -18.63
CA TYR A 131 -12.42 3.64 -19.73
C TYR A 131 -12.62 2.69 -20.92
N LYS A 132 -12.91 3.26 -22.09
CA LYS A 132 -13.04 2.54 -23.35
C LYS A 132 -11.68 2.49 -24.04
N TRP A 133 -11.06 1.32 -24.04
CA TRP A 133 -9.76 1.11 -24.65
C TRP A 133 -9.85 1.24 -26.18
N PRO A 134 -9.02 2.09 -26.83
CA PRO A 134 -8.98 2.19 -28.29
C PRO A 134 -8.54 0.85 -28.89
N GLY A 135 -9.38 0.22 -29.71
CA GLY A 135 -9.09 -1.07 -30.35
C GLY A 135 -10.15 -2.16 -30.19
N THR A 136 -11.19 -1.95 -29.36
CA THR A 136 -12.32 -2.90 -29.19
C THR A 136 -13.21 -3.06 -30.45
N THR A 137 -12.80 -2.52 -31.60
CA THR A 137 -13.46 -2.67 -32.91
C THR A 137 -12.52 -3.25 -33.96
N ALA A 138 -11.77 -4.30 -33.63
CA ALA A 138 -11.34 -5.22 -34.67
C ALA A 138 -12.56 -6.08 -35.05
N GLY A 139 -13.27 -5.66 -36.10
CA GLY A 139 -14.39 -6.41 -36.66
C GLY A 139 -13.96 -7.84 -37.04
N PRO A 140 -14.92 -8.78 -37.18
CA PRO A 140 -14.61 -10.16 -37.51
C PRO A 140 -13.77 -10.20 -38.79
N VAL A 141 -12.59 -10.83 -38.71
CA VAL A 141 -11.74 -11.09 -39.86
C VAL A 141 -12.57 -11.91 -40.85
N ARG A 142 -13.06 -11.26 -41.90
CA ARG A 142 -13.69 -11.96 -43.03
C ARG A 142 -12.60 -12.74 -43.73
N VAL A 143 -12.55 -14.04 -43.47
CA VAL A 143 -11.83 -14.99 -44.30
C VAL A 143 -12.61 -15.08 -45.61
N THR A 144 -12.15 -14.38 -46.64
CA THR A 144 -12.62 -14.60 -48.01
C THR A 144 -11.96 -15.87 -48.53
N ASN A 145 -12.77 -16.91 -48.73
CA ASN A 145 -12.42 -18.09 -49.53
C ASN A 145 -12.21 -17.71 -51.00
#